data_AF-A0AAJ4TE05-F1
#
_entry.id   AF-A0AAJ4TE05-F1
#
_cell.length_a   1.000
_cell.length_b   1.000
_cell.length_c   1.000
_cell.angle_alpha   90.00
_cell.angle_beta   90.00
_cell.angle_gamma   90.00
#
_symmetry.space_group_name_H-M   'P 1'
#
loop_
_entity.id
_entity.type
_entity.pdbx_description
1 polymer ?
#
loop_
_entity_poly.entity_id
_entity_poly.type
_entity_poly.pdbx_seq_one_letter_code
_entity_poly.pdbx_strand_id
1 'polypeptide(L)'
;MTEVKKRRMLLVVACALVDQDGRVLLAQRPEGKQLAGLWEFPGGKVEPGETPEETLIRELQEEIGITTKIPCLAPLTFASYTYDDFHLLMPLYVCRRFEGVARGLEGQALKWVRPKDMRDYPMPPADEPLIPFLVDLL
;
A
#
# COMPACT_ATOMS: atom_id res chain seq x y z
N MET A 1 -14.31 33.77 6.99
CA MET A 1 -13.04 33.07 6.70
C MET A 1 -13.00 31.86 7.60
N THR A 2 -13.15 30.66 7.06
CA THR A 2 -13.16 29.43 7.86
C THR A 2 -11.74 29.17 8.36
N GLU A 3 -11.56 29.01 9.67
CA GLU A 3 -10.28 28.68 10.27
C GLU A 3 -9.81 27.33 9.68
N VAL A 4 -8.75 27.36 8.87
CA VAL A 4 -8.17 26.13 8.33
C VAL A 4 -7.45 25.45 9.49
N LYS A 5 -8.09 24.41 10.07
CA LYS A 5 -7.48 23.57 11.10
C LYS A 5 -6.15 23.05 10.54
N LYS A 6 -5.03 23.47 11.13
CA LYS A 6 -3.69 23.09 10.68
C LYS A 6 -3.54 21.58 10.87
N ARG A 7 -3.56 20.81 9.78
CA ARG A 7 -3.42 19.35 9.79
C ARG A 7 -2.00 18.96 9.38
N ARG A 8 -1.40 18.03 10.11
CA ARG A 8 -0.11 17.43 9.73
C ARG A 8 -0.32 16.58 8.48
N MET A 9 0.57 16.69 7.51
CA MET A 9 0.63 15.75 6.38
C MET A 9 1.42 14.51 6.80
N LEU A 10 0.85 13.34 6.53
CA LEU A 10 1.48 12.05 6.70
C LEU A 10 1.75 11.45 5.32
N LEU A 11 3.03 11.21 5.01
CA LEU A 11 3.44 10.56 3.78
C LEU A 11 3.64 9.07 4.05
N VAL A 12 2.82 8.25 3.39
CA VAL A 12 2.91 6.78 3.37
C VAL A 12 3.14 6.38 1.92
N VAL A 13 3.78 5.25 1.66
CA VAL A 13 3.91 4.70 0.31
C VAL A 13 3.37 3.29 0.30
N ALA A 14 2.71 2.93 -0.79
CA ALA A 14 2.09 1.62 -0.97
C ALA A 14 2.59 0.97 -2.27
N CYS A 15 2.64 -0.36 -2.29
CA CYS A 15 3.00 -1.12 -3.48
C CYS A 15 1.92 -2.14 -3.86
N ALA A 16 1.40 -2.00 -5.07
CA ALA A 16 0.70 -3.07 -5.77
C ALA A 16 1.73 -4.02 -6.38
N LEU A 17 2.13 -5.03 -5.63
CA LEU A 17 2.88 -6.18 -6.16
C LEU A 17 1.95 -7.00 -7.04
N VAL A 18 2.36 -7.27 -8.28
CA VAL A 18 1.57 -7.99 -9.29
C VAL A 18 2.26 -9.27 -9.70
N ASP A 19 1.56 -10.40 -9.58
CA ASP A 19 2.08 -11.70 -10.02
C ASP A 19 1.85 -11.98 -11.52
N GLN A 20 2.27 -13.16 -11.97
CA GLN A 20 2.15 -13.58 -13.37
C GLN A 20 0.69 -13.76 -13.83
N ASP A 21 -0.24 -13.94 -12.91
CA ASP A 21 -1.68 -14.11 -13.19
C ASP A 21 -2.45 -12.78 -13.16
N GLY A 22 -1.75 -11.65 -12.98
CA GLY A 22 -2.37 -10.33 -12.86
C GLY A 22 -3.08 -10.10 -11.53
N ARG A 23 -2.79 -10.90 -10.51
CA ARG A 23 -3.29 -10.68 -9.14
C ARG A 23 -2.38 -9.70 -8.43
N VAL A 24 -2.96 -8.92 -7.53
CA VAL A 24 -2.25 -7.99 -6.66
C VAL A 24 -2.21 -8.55 -5.25
N LEU A 25 -1.07 -8.39 -4.57
CA LEU A 25 -0.92 -8.80 -3.18
C LEU A 25 -1.60 -7.79 -2.24
N LEU A 26 -2.47 -8.27 -1.37
CA LEU A 26 -3.03 -7.53 -0.23
C LEU A 26 -2.54 -8.16 1.08
N ALA A 27 -2.37 -7.33 2.10
CA ALA A 27 -2.04 -7.71 3.46
C ALA A 27 -3.20 -7.36 4.41
N GLN A 28 -3.58 -8.28 5.29
CA GLN A 28 -4.60 -8.04 6.30
C GLN A 28 -3.97 -7.59 7.62
N ARG A 29 -4.40 -6.44 8.14
CA ARG A 29 -3.88 -5.90 9.39
C ARG A 29 -4.13 -6.89 10.54
N PRO A 30 -3.10 -7.26 11.30
CA PRO A 30 -3.25 -8.19 12.43
C PRO A 30 -4.16 -7.59 13.52
N GLU A 31 -4.76 -8.48 14.32
CA GLU A 31 -5.59 -8.08 15.45
C GLU A 31 -4.81 -7.19 16.44
N GLY A 32 -5.44 -6.12 16.92
CA GLY A 32 -4.84 -5.18 17.86
C GLY A 32 -4.15 -3.95 17.25
N LYS A 33 -3.96 -3.87 15.93
CA LYS A 33 -3.57 -2.62 15.23
C LYS A 33 -4.81 -1.74 14.95
N GLN A 34 -4.62 -0.43 14.73
CA GLN A 34 -5.71 0.44 14.25
C GLN A 34 -6.30 -0.14 12.95
N LEU A 35 -7.62 -0.12 12.80
CA LEU A 35 -8.32 -0.70 11.64
C LEU A 35 -8.03 -2.20 11.39
N ALA A 36 -7.82 -2.98 12.46
CA ALA A 36 -7.60 -4.43 12.39
C ALA A 36 -8.65 -5.15 11.53
N GLY A 37 -8.21 -6.17 10.79
CA GLY A 37 -9.05 -6.99 9.92
C GLY A 37 -9.32 -6.41 8.52
N LEU A 38 -8.99 -5.13 8.27
CA LEU A 38 -9.00 -4.57 6.91
C LEU A 38 -7.79 -5.05 6.10
N TRP A 39 -7.98 -5.11 4.78
CA TRP A 39 -6.96 -5.43 3.80
C TRP A 39 -6.39 -4.15 3.20
N GLU A 40 -5.07 -4.08 3.08
CA GLU A 40 -4.35 -2.91 2.54
C GLU A 40 -3.21 -3.36 1.62
N PHE A 41 -2.69 -2.41 0.84
CA PHE A 41 -1.48 -2.65 0.06
C PHE A 41 -0.25 -2.67 0.99
N PRO A 42 0.72 -3.59 0.78
CA PRO A 42 1.99 -3.56 1.50
C PRO A 42 2.71 -2.21 1.33
N GLY A 43 3.35 -1.74 2.39
CA GLY A 43 4.01 -0.44 2.39
C GLY A 43 3.97 0.23 3.75
N GLY A 44 4.49 1.45 3.83
CA GLY A 44 4.72 2.08 5.12
C GLY A 44 5.03 3.56 5.06
N LYS A 45 5.31 4.11 6.23
CA LYS A 45 5.58 5.53 6.40
C LYS A 45 6.98 5.84 5.88
N VAL A 46 7.11 6.94 5.14
CA VAL A 46 8.43 7.44 4.72
C VAL A 46 9.18 7.99 5.94
N GLU A 47 10.37 7.46 6.21
CA GLU A 47 11.21 7.92 7.31
C GLU A 47 12.17 9.05 6.88
N PRO A 48 12.68 9.86 7.82
CA PRO A 48 13.59 10.96 7.50
C PRO A 48 14.84 10.48 6.76
N GLY A 49 15.06 11.04 5.56
CA GLY A 49 16.21 10.73 4.73
C GLY A 49 15.96 9.64 3.69
N GLU A 50 14.80 9.00 3.71
CA GLU A 50 14.41 8.04 2.67
C GLU A 50 13.63 8.72 1.53
N THR A 51 13.85 8.25 0.32
CA THR A 51 12.93 8.44 -0.81
C THR A 51 11.72 7.51 -0.67
N PRO A 52 10.59 7.82 -1.34
CA PRO A 52 9.45 6.91 -1.46
C PRO A 52 9.83 5.49 -1.91
N GLU A 53 10.74 5.38 -2.88
CA GLU A 53 11.18 4.11 -3.44
C GLU A 53 12.06 3.32 -2.46
N GLU A 54 12.96 3.99 -1.74
CA GLU A 54 13.77 3.36 -0.68
C GLU A 54 12.87 2.85 0.47
N THR A 55 11.88 3.65 0.86
CA THR A 55 10.87 3.25 1.86
C THR A 55 10.17 1.97 1.41
N LEU A 56 9.67 1.91 0.17
CA LEU A 56 9.02 0.70 -0.34
C LEU A 56 9.95 -0.51 -0.36
N ILE A 57 11.21 -0.35 -0.76
CA ILE A 57 12.16 -1.48 -0.79
C ILE A 57 12.36 -2.04 0.63
N ARG A 58 12.52 -1.16 1.64
CA ARG A 58 12.66 -1.57 3.04
C ARG A 58 11.39 -2.25 3.55
N GLU A 59 10.23 -1.61 3.41
CA GLU A 59 8.95 -2.14 3.90
C GLU A 59 8.59 -3.49 3.27
N LEU A 60 8.75 -3.65 1.95
CA LEU A 60 8.48 -4.93 1.28
C LEU A 60 9.39 -6.05 1.78
N GLN A 61 10.64 -5.73 2.14
CA GLN A 61 11.57 -6.69 2.71
C GLN A 61 11.18 -7.05 4.15
N GLU A 62 10.89 -6.06 4.99
CA GLU A 62 10.57 -6.20 6.41
C GLU A 62 9.21 -6.89 6.63
N GLU A 63 8.17 -6.46 5.91
CA GLU A 63 6.81 -6.94 6.13
C GLU A 63 6.54 -8.29 5.47
N ILE A 64 7.03 -8.48 4.24
CA ILE A 64 6.63 -9.60 3.39
C ILE A 64 7.76 -10.42 2.76
N GLY A 65 9.03 -10.09 3.06
CA GLY A 65 10.19 -10.83 2.58
C GLY A 65 10.40 -10.74 1.06
N ILE A 66 9.96 -9.64 0.44
CA ILE A 66 10.12 -9.39 -0.99
C ILE A 66 11.25 -8.39 -1.22
N THR A 67 12.12 -8.69 -2.19
CA THR A 67 13.18 -7.77 -2.63
C THR A 67 12.88 -7.24 -4.02
N THR A 68 13.02 -5.93 -4.23
CA THR A 68 12.90 -5.30 -5.55
C THR A 68 13.94 -4.19 -5.69
N LYS A 69 13.91 -3.46 -6.81
CA LYS A 69 14.85 -2.38 -7.14
C LYS A 69 14.06 -1.15 -7.58
N ILE A 70 14.63 0.04 -7.39
CA ILE A 70 14.01 1.32 -7.76
C ILE A 70 13.44 1.32 -9.19
N PRO A 71 14.15 0.83 -10.25
CA PRO A 71 13.60 0.82 -11.60
C PRO A 71 12.40 -0.13 -11.83
N CYS A 72 12.09 -0.98 -10.85
CA CYS A 72 10.95 -1.90 -10.88
C CYS A 72 9.70 -1.32 -10.21
N LEU A 73 9.83 -0.17 -9.55
CA LEU A 73 8.75 0.57 -8.90
C LEU A 73 8.23 1.65 -9.86
N ALA A 74 7.11 1.38 -10.52
CA ALA A 74 6.47 2.35 -11.41
C ALA A 74 5.39 3.13 -10.64
N PRO A 75 5.46 4.48 -10.58
CA PRO A 75 4.37 5.27 -10.01
C PRO A 75 3.07 5.05 -10.78
N LEU A 76 1.96 4.74 -10.09
CA LEU A 76 0.65 4.55 -10.71
C LEU A 76 -0.28 5.74 -10.43
N THR A 77 -0.56 5.98 -9.15
CA THR A 77 -1.50 7.00 -8.68
C THR A 77 -1.23 7.29 -7.20
N PHE A 78 -2.10 8.02 -6.52
CA PHE A 78 -2.00 8.23 -5.07
C PHE A 78 -3.38 8.36 -4.41
N ALA A 79 -3.47 8.01 -3.14
CA ALA A 79 -4.59 8.37 -2.29
C ALA A 79 -4.32 9.71 -1.60
N SER A 80 -5.35 10.53 -1.49
CA SER A 80 -5.37 11.75 -0.68
C SER A 80 -6.63 11.72 0.18
N TYR A 81 -6.44 11.51 1.49
CA TYR A 81 -7.55 11.28 2.40
C TYR A 81 -7.34 12.03 3.72
N THR A 82 -8.40 12.66 4.23
CA THR A 82 -8.35 13.40 5.49
C THR A 82 -8.91 12.56 6.62
N TYR A 83 -8.06 12.18 7.57
CA TYR A 83 -8.47 11.68 8.87
C TYR A 83 -8.66 12.86 9.85
N ASP A 84 -9.20 12.59 11.05
CA ASP A 84 -9.51 13.62 12.03
C ASP A 84 -8.28 14.44 12.47
N ASP A 85 -7.13 13.77 12.59
CA ASP A 85 -5.89 14.34 13.13
C ASP A 85 -4.83 14.67 12.07
N PHE A 86 -4.88 14.04 10.90
CA PHE A 86 -3.87 14.18 9.85
C PHE A 86 -4.45 14.03 8.45
N HIS A 87 -3.70 14.54 7.46
CA HIS A 87 -4.00 14.32 6.06
C HIS A 87 -3.02 13.30 5.50
N LEU A 88 -3.54 12.17 5.01
CA LEU A 88 -2.77 11.12 4.35
C LEU A 88 -2.53 11.50 2.89
N LEU A 89 -1.27 11.45 2.47
CA LEU A 89 -0.87 11.37 1.07
C LEU A 89 -0.15 10.05 0.87
N MET A 90 -0.69 9.19 0.00
CA MET A 90 -0.17 7.84 -0.19
C MET A 90 0.04 7.51 -1.66
N PRO A 91 1.25 7.74 -2.22
CA PRO A 91 1.60 7.24 -3.55
C PRO A 91 1.53 5.72 -3.60
N LEU A 92 0.87 5.21 -4.65
CA LEU A 92 0.79 3.80 -4.99
C LEU A 92 1.73 3.52 -6.17
N TYR A 93 2.66 2.60 -5.96
CA TYR A 93 3.55 2.09 -6.99
C TYR A 93 3.10 0.70 -7.44
N VAL A 94 3.35 0.36 -8.70
CA VAL A 94 3.16 -0.99 -9.23
C VAL A 94 4.51 -1.65 -9.41
N CYS A 95 4.63 -2.89 -8.94
CA CYS A 95 5.83 -3.69 -9.08
C CYS A 95 5.51 -5.09 -9.63
N ARG A 96 6.06 -5.40 -10.80
CA ARG A 96 5.93 -6.72 -11.47
C ARG A 96 7.22 -7.54 -11.44
N ARG A 97 8.32 -6.94 -10.97
CA ARG A 97 9.66 -7.55 -10.96
C ARG A 97 10.21 -7.49 -9.55
N PHE A 98 10.24 -8.64 -8.92
CA PHE A 98 10.70 -8.80 -7.55
C PHE A 98 11.23 -10.22 -7.34
N GLU A 99 12.00 -10.40 -6.28
CA GLU A 99 12.60 -11.64 -5.85
C GLU A 99 12.03 -12.06 -4.49
N GLY A 100 11.95 -13.37 -4.24
CA GLY A 100 11.37 -13.94 -3.03
C GLY A 100 9.93 -14.43 -3.21
N VAL A 101 9.40 -15.01 -2.14
CA VAL A 101 8.00 -15.48 -2.05
C VAL A 101 7.36 -14.74 -0.88
N ALA A 102 6.28 -14.00 -1.16
CA ALA A 102 5.63 -13.17 -0.16
C ALA A 102 5.10 -14.00 1.02
N ARG A 103 5.43 -13.59 2.25
CA ARG A 103 5.01 -14.23 3.51
C ARG A 103 4.81 -13.17 4.57
N GLY A 104 3.74 -13.20 5.36
CA GLY A 104 3.54 -12.21 6.42
C GLY A 104 4.56 -12.36 7.54
N LEU A 105 5.63 -11.55 7.54
CA LEU A 105 6.70 -11.60 8.53
C LEU A 105 6.33 -10.91 9.85
N GLU A 106 5.27 -10.10 9.86
CA GLU A 106 4.69 -9.47 11.05
C GLU A 106 3.40 -10.16 11.54
N GLY A 107 3.09 -11.36 11.02
CA GLY A 107 1.86 -12.09 11.36
C GLY A 107 0.61 -11.61 10.65
N GLN A 108 0.74 -10.78 9.61
CA GLN A 108 -0.35 -10.42 8.70
C GLN A 108 -0.74 -11.60 7.80
N ALA A 109 -2.04 -11.76 7.54
CA ALA A 109 -2.50 -12.65 6.49
C ALA A 109 -2.23 -12.01 5.12
N LEU A 110 -1.82 -12.81 4.13
CA LEU A 110 -1.57 -12.34 2.78
C LEU A 110 -2.53 -12.99 1.79
N LYS A 111 -2.92 -12.24 0.75
CA LYS A 111 -3.75 -12.76 -0.32
C LYS A 111 -3.46 -12.12 -1.67
N TRP A 112 -3.33 -12.96 -2.69
CA TRP A 112 -3.30 -12.54 -4.09
C TRP A 112 -4.72 -12.42 -4.63
N VAL A 113 -5.12 -11.21 -5.03
CA VAL A 113 -6.50 -10.88 -5.41
C VAL A 113 -6.50 -10.20 -6.79
N ARG A 114 -7.41 -10.60 -7.68
CA ARG A 114 -7.58 -9.88 -8.96
C ARG A 114 -8.21 -8.50 -8.68
N PRO A 115 -7.79 -7.42 -9.37
CA PRO A 115 -8.32 -6.08 -9.13
C PRO A 115 -9.85 -5.98 -9.13
N LYS A 116 -10.52 -6.68 -10.06
CA LYS A 116 -11.99 -6.73 -10.13
C LYS A 116 -12.68 -7.35 -8.90
N ASP A 117 -11.97 -8.21 -8.16
CA ASP A 117 -12.48 -8.93 -7.00
C ASP A 117 -12.04 -8.24 -5.68
N MET A 118 -11.27 -7.13 -5.75
CA MET A 118 -10.76 -6.44 -4.56
C MET A 118 -11.85 -5.87 -3.66
N ARG A 119 -13.02 -5.55 -4.23
CA ARG A 119 -14.16 -5.02 -3.46
C ARG A 119 -14.76 -6.03 -2.48
N ASP A 120 -14.43 -7.32 -2.63
CA ASP A 120 -14.83 -8.37 -1.67
C ASP A 120 -13.96 -8.37 -0.39
N TYR A 121 -12.93 -7.53 -0.36
CA TYR A 121 -12.00 -7.38 0.76
C TYR A 121 -12.19 -5.99 1.36
N PRO A 122 -12.71 -5.88 2.59
CA PRO A 122 -12.85 -4.58 3.25
C PRO A 122 -11.48 -3.88 3.34
N MET A 123 -11.36 -2.70 2.75
CA MET A 123 -10.14 -1.90 2.75
C MET A 123 -10.35 -0.59 3.53
N PRO A 124 -9.29 0.10 3.98
CA PRO A 124 -9.44 1.44 4.49
C PRO A 124 -10.08 2.38 3.43
N PRO A 125 -10.88 3.38 3.84
CA PRO A 125 -11.51 4.33 2.91
C PRO A 125 -10.52 5.10 2.02
N ALA A 126 -9.26 5.20 2.44
CA ALA A 126 -8.19 5.80 1.65
C ALA A 126 -7.74 4.92 0.47
N ASP A 127 -7.90 3.60 0.58
CA ASP A 127 -7.39 2.61 -0.36
C ASP A 127 -8.44 2.25 -1.42
N GLU A 128 -9.73 2.23 -1.08
CA GLU A 128 -10.82 1.90 -2.01
C GLU A 128 -10.79 2.70 -3.33
N PRO A 129 -10.50 4.02 -3.34
CA PRO A 129 -10.42 4.81 -4.57
C PRO A 129 -9.25 4.43 -5.50
N LEU A 130 -8.30 3.61 -5.03
CA LEU A 130 -7.16 3.14 -5.82
C LEU A 130 -7.53 1.94 -6.71
N ILE A 131 -8.57 1.18 -6.36
CA ILE A 131 -8.99 -0.04 -7.06
C ILE A 131 -9.27 0.20 -8.55
N PRO A 132 -10.02 1.25 -8.98
CA PRO A 132 -10.30 1.45 -10.40
C PRO A 132 -9.04 1.61 -11.26
N PHE A 133 -8.00 2.29 -10.77
CA PHE A 133 -6.73 2.44 -11.49
C PHE A 133 -6.02 1.09 -11.71
N LEU A 134 -6.16 0.17 -10.75
CA LEU A 134 -5.62 -1.18 -10.89
C LEU A 134 -6.44 -2.02 -11.87
N VAL A 135 -7.77 -1.87 -11.89
CA VAL A 135 -8.65 -2.54 -12.86
C VAL A 135 -8.37 -2.08 -14.28
N ASP A 136 -8.11 -0.79 -14.50
CA ASP A 136 -7.81 -0.25 -15.83
C ASP A 136 -6.41 -0.68 -16.32
N LEU A 137 -5.47 -0.95 -15.41
CA LEU A 137 -4.09 -1.31 -15.72
C LEU A 137 -3.87 -2.82 -15.98
N LEU A 138 -4.67 -3.69 -15.36
CA LEU A 138 -4.43 -5.15 -15.24
C LEU A 138 -5.58 -6.00 -15.81
#